data_AF-A0A7S1WXK2-F1
#
_entry.id   AF-A0A7S1WXK2-F1
#
_cell.length_a   1.000
_cell.length_b   1.000
_cell.length_c   1.000
_cell.angle_alpha   90.00
_cell.angle_beta   90.00
_cell.angle_gamma   90.00
#
_symmetry.space_group_name_H-M   'P 1'
#
loop_
_entity.id
_entity.type
_entity.pdbx_description
1 polymer ?
#
loop_
_entity_poly.entity_id
_entity_poly.type
_entity_poly.pdbx_seq_one_letter_code
_entity_poly.pdbx_strand_id
1 'polypeptide(L)'
;PLAALGKHQSRWNYVDVEDVLEVDRGFDESKIPYDVLWLDLEHTDAKRYFTWHPKHFADAGRMLDTLAKSHRKVVTIIDPHIKGDDNYTIFSRLKAADVLIKTAKGADYEGFCWPGDSYYPDFCSPTARKVWAGLFDPAVYPHSRPELYTWNDMNEPSVFNGPEITMQRDNLHKCHTDSFSIEHRDVHNVYGFYHHQASVEGQLARAPHVRPFVLTRSFFAGSHRHGPVWTGDNMAQWEHLARSVPMLLSLSLCGLSFSGADVGGFMGDPPLDLLLRWHQLGIWYPFYRAHAHLTTKRREPWLFGPQATAMVREAVLTRYQLLPMWYTLIAEWALSGKPVLRPVWYHNLGDDAAYAHADDEFFVGEAILVRAITRQTLKAAEVYLPPGRWHDYWDQRAAVQEGGKALTVRPDAGHVPVFVRSGHIIVQKLRPRRSTGAMIGDPYTVVIFGSPARGRVYVDDGKSHEFASGAFVYDELAFDGSSLRLQRAEFAAGGPLQVGAPRSVPAVPGAGL
;
A
#
# COMPACT_ATOMS: atom_id res chain seq x y z
N PRO A 1 9.43 2.61 -0.49
CA PRO A 1 10.35 1.50 -0.82
C PRO A 1 9.67 0.51 -1.79
N LEU A 2 10.40 -0.17 -2.67
CA LEU A 2 9.83 -1.09 -3.68
C LEU A 2 9.03 -2.24 -3.05
N ALA A 3 9.51 -2.80 -1.95
CA ALA A 3 8.83 -3.90 -1.23
C ALA A 3 7.40 -3.55 -0.77
N ALA A 4 7.09 -2.25 -0.60
CA ALA A 4 5.77 -1.78 -0.24
C ALA A 4 4.73 -1.89 -1.37
N LEU A 5 5.18 -2.15 -2.60
CA LEU A 5 4.31 -2.41 -3.76
C LEU A 5 4.08 -3.90 -3.99
N GLY A 6 4.79 -4.77 -3.27
CA GLY A 6 4.60 -6.22 -3.34
C GLY A 6 3.28 -6.66 -2.70
N LYS A 7 3.12 -7.97 -2.50
CA LYS A 7 2.01 -8.51 -1.71
C LYS A 7 2.33 -8.40 -0.22
N HIS A 8 1.36 -7.87 0.52
CA HIS A 8 1.36 -7.86 1.98
C HIS A 8 0.43 -8.95 2.51
N GLN A 9 0.90 -9.72 3.50
CA GLN A 9 0.13 -10.75 4.20
C GLN A 9 -0.06 -10.35 5.67
N SER A 10 -1.31 -10.33 6.10
CA SER A 10 -1.71 -9.94 7.46
C SER A 10 -2.93 -10.73 7.93
N ARG A 11 -3.13 -10.78 9.25
CA ARG A 11 -4.38 -11.06 9.93
C ARG A 11 -4.27 -10.61 11.39
N TRP A 12 -5.40 -10.44 12.05
CA TRP A 12 -5.53 -10.45 13.50
C TRP A 12 -5.73 -11.91 13.95
N ASN A 13 -4.80 -12.60 14.58
CA ASN A 13 -3.36 -12.35 14.63
C ASN A 13 -2.62 -13.54 14.02
N TYR A 14 -1.36 -13.35 13.63
CA TYR A 14 -0.39 -14.44 13.69
C TYR A 14 0.07 -14.57 15.14
N VAL A 15 -0.01 -15.79 15.67
CA VAL A 15 -0.11 -15.98 17.13
C VAL A 15 1.24 -16.08 17.83
N ASP A 16 2.30 -16.49 17.14
CA ASP A 16 3.66 -16.60 17.66
C ASP A 16 4.70 -16.64 16.52
N VAL A 17 5.98 -16.77 16.89
CA VAL A 17 7.09 -16.90 15.93
C VAL A 17 6.93 -18.10 14.99
N GLU A 18 6.45 -19.24 15.48
CA GLU A 18 6.37 -20.44 14.65
C GLU A 18 5.26 -20.34 13.61
N ASP A 19 4.12 -19.75 13.97
CA ASP A 19 3.03 -19.44 13.03
C ASP A 19 3.52 -18.51 11.92
N VAL A 20 4.28 -17.46 12.27
CA VAL A 20 4.88 -16.55 11.28
C VAL A 20 5.80 -17.29 10.32
N LEU A 21 6.66 -18.16 10.83
CA LEU A 21 7.59 -18.95 10.01
C LEU A 21 6.88 -20.03 9.19
N GLU A 22 5.77 -20.58 9.67
CA GLU A 22 4.92 -21.49 8.90
C GLU A 22 4.27 -20.78 7.72
N VAL A 23 3.76 -19.57 7.93
CA VAL A 23 3.19 -18.73 6.86
C VAL A 23 4.25 -18.38 5.82
N ASP A 24 5.45 -17.98 6.26
CA ASP A 24 6.60 -17.70 5.36
C ASP A 24 6.94 -18.91 4.49
N ARG A 25 7.04 -20.12 5.09
CA ARG A 25 7.25 -21.37 4.34
C ARG A 25 6.11 -21.69 3.39
N GLY A 26 4.86 -21.52 3.82
CA GLY A 26 3.67 -21.80 3.02
C GLY A 26 3.64 -21.01 1.71
N PHE A 27 4.10 -19.75 1.72
CA PHE A 27 4.25 -18.96 0.50
C PHE A 27 5.30 -19.53 -0.46
N ASP A 28 6.46 -19.93 0.06
CA ASP A 28 7.53 -20.52 -0.75
C ASP A 28 7.11 -21.89 -1.33
N GLU A 29 6.49 -22.76 -0.52
CA GLU A 29 5.96 -24.06 -0.95
C GLU A 29 4.86 -23.92 -2.00
N SER A 30 3.99 -22.92 -1.83
CA SER A 30 2.90 -22.61 -2.79
C SER A 30 3.39 -21.85 -4.02
N LYS A 31 4.65 -21.40 -4.03
CA LYS A 31 5.25 -20.55 -5.07
C LYS A 31 4.48 -19.24 -5.29
N ILE A 32 3.94 -18.68 -4.21
CA ILE A 32 3.25 -17.39 -4.23
C ILE A 32 4.20 -16.34 -3.65
N PRO A 33 4.61 -15.32 -4.41
CA PRO A 33 5.49 -14.31 -3.84
C PRO A 33 4.77 -13.37 -2.87
N TYR A 34 5.52 -12.92 -1.87
CA TYR A 34 5.09 -11.87 -0.96
C TYR A 34 6.30 -11.15 -0.37
N ASP A 35 6.10 -9.91 0.06
CA ASP A 35 7.18 -9.05 0.55
C ASP A 35 7.09 -8.75 2.03
N VAL A 36 5.88 -8.63 2.59
CA VAL A 36 5.69 -8.11 3.94
C VAL A 36 4.73 -8.98 4.73
N LEU A 37 5.18 -9.45 5.90
CA LEU A 37 4.34 -10.09 6.91
C LEU A 37 3.99 -9.09 8.01
N TRP A 38 2.75 -9.11 8.49
CA TRP A 38 2.23 -8.13 9.44
C TRP A 38 1.89 -8.77 10.77
N LEU A 39 2.25 -8.09 11.84
CA LEU A 39 1.97 -8.46 13.22
C LEU A 39 1.04 -7.41 13.83
N ASP A 40 -0.19 -7.84 14.03
CA ASP A 40 -1.25 -7.06 14.66
C ASP A 40 -1.15 -7.17 16.21
N LEU A 41 -2.09 -6.63 16.97
CA LEU A 41 -1.97 -6.24 18.39
C LEU A 41 -1.43 -7.33 19.33
N GLU A 42 -1.77 -8.61 19.08
CA GLU A 42 -1.37 -9.73 19.96
C GLU A 42 0.14 -10.02 19.97
N HIS A 43 0.95 -9.40 19.09
CA HIS A 43 2.41 -9.54 19.17
C HIS A 43 3.04 -8.79 20.34
N THR A 44 2.31 -7.86 20.95
CA THR A 44 2.76 -7.00 22.05
C THR A 44 2.63 -7.69 23.41
N ASP A 45 3.36 -7.22 24.42
CA ASP A 45 3.12 -7.60 25.82
C ASP A 45 1.92 -6.84 26.39
N ALA A 46 0.75 -7.50 26.45
CA ALA A 46 -0.49 -6.95 26.99
C ALA A 46 -0.85 -5.57 26.40
N LYS A 47 -0.69 -5.39 25.07
CA LYS A 47 -1.02 -4.17 24.32
C LYS A 47 -0.17 -2.97 24.72
N ARG A 48 1.02 -3.23 25.29
CA ARG A 48 2.09 -2.23 25.41
C ARG A 48 2.87 -2.19 24.09
N TYR A 49 2.68 -1.13 23.30
CA TYR A 49 3.44 -0.92 22.06
C TYR A 49 4.96 -0.86 22.29
N PHE A 50 5.77 -1.00 21.23
CA PHE A 50 7.24 -1.09 21.34
C PHE A 50 7.76 -2.26 22.22
N THR A 51 6.91 -3.25 22.50
CA THR A 51 7.28 -4.48 23.21
C THR A 51 6.94 -5.71 22.37
N TRP A 52 7.41 -6.87 22.83
CA TRP A 52 7.11 -8.17 22.24
C TRP A 52 6.52 -9.07 23.32
N HIS A 53 5.51 -9.87 22.98
CA HIS A 53 4.89 -10.78 23.92
C HIS A 53 5.95 -11.77 24.45
N PRO A 54 6.13 -11.90 25.78
CA PRO A 54 7.31 -12.54 26.38
C PRO A 54 7.39 -14.05 26.16
N LYS A 55 6.29 -14.69 25.76
CA LYS A 55 6.25 -16.13 25.40
C LYS A 55 6.16 -16.35 23.89
N HIS A 56 5.05 -15.94 23.28
CA HIS A 56 4.79 -16.09 21.85
C HIS A 56 5.82 -15.43 20.92
N PHE A 57 6.45 -14.33 21.34
CA PHE A 57 7.44 -13.61 20.55
C PHE A 57 8.79 -13.45 21.27
N ALA A 58 9.12 -14.39 22.17
CA ALA A 58 10.37 -14.40 22.91
C ALA A 58 11.62 -14.42 22.00
N ASP A 59 11.49 -15.03 20.82
CA ASP A 59 12.56 -15.12 19.81
C ASP A 59 12.18 -14.39 18.51
N ALA A 60 11.62 -13.18 18.65
CA ALA A 60 11.34 -12.30 17.52
C ALA A 60 12.60 -11.99 16.69
N GLY A 61 13.78 -12.06 17.29
CA GLY A 61 15.07 -11.98 16.60
C GLY A 61 15.22 -13.02 15.49
N ARG A 62 15.07 -14.31 15.81
CA ARG A 62 15.14 -15.40 14.81
C ARG A 62 14.11 -15.24 13.70
N MET A 63 12.89 -14.85 14.06
CA MET A 63 11.82 -14.59 13.10
C MET A 63 12.25 -13.53 12.07
N LEU A 64 12.69 -12.37 12.55
CA LEU A 64 13.11 -11.24 11.70
C LEU A 64 14.32 -11.60 10.83
N ASP A 65 15.31 -12.30 11.39
CA ASP A 65 16.50 -12.75 10.64
C ASP A 65 16.13 -13.75 9.53
N THR A 66 15.17 -14.63 9.80
CA THR A 66 14.71 -15.63 8.82
C THR A 66 14.02 -14.97 7.65
N LEU A 67 13.06 -14.07 7.90
CA LEU A 67 12.37 -13.35 6.83
C LEU A 67 13.34 -12.45 6.03
N ALA A 68 14.30 -11.83 6.70
CA ALA A 68 15.30 -10.99 6.04
C ALA A 68 16.17 -11.78 5.04
N LYS A 69 16.51 -13.05 5.29
CA LYS A 69 17.24 -13.92 4.36
C LYS A 69 16.50 -14.15 3.03
N SER A 70 15.16 -14.11 3.06
CA SER A 70 14.31 -14.18 1.86
C SER A 70 14.00 -12.78 1.28
N HIS A 71 14.72 -11.76 1.72
CA HIS A 71 14.49 -10.33 1.40
C HIS A 71 13.10 -9.81 1.78
N ARG A 72 12.38 -10.49 2.68
CA ARG A 72 11.07 -10.06 3.18
C ARG A 72 11.23 -9.04 4.30
N LYS A 73 10.10 -8.46 4.70
CA LYS A 73 9.99 -7.39 5.70
C LYS A 73 8.90 -7.76 6.69
N VAL A 74 8.96 -7.16 7.87
CA VAL A 74 7.91 -7.27 8.88
C VAL A 74 7.34 -5.90 9.16
N VAL A 75 6.03 -5.83 9.38
CA VAL A 75 5.35 -4.64 9.90
C VAL A 75 4.75 -4.99 11.25
N THR A 76 4.97 -4.15 12.26
CA THR A 76 4.31 -4.23 13.57
C THR A 76 3.34 -3.07 13.75
N ILE A 77 2.18 -3.35 14.35
CA ILE A 77 1.22 -2.33 14.74
C ILE A 77 1.72 -1.51 15.94
N ILE A 78 1.57 -0.19 15.87
CA ILE A 78 1.90 0.78 16.92
C ILE A 78 0.83 1.87 16.88
N ASP A 79 -0.04 1.89 17.88
CA ASP A 79 -1.17 2.82 17.94
C ASP A 79 -0.91 3.96 18.94
N PRO A 80 -1.68 5.06 18.89
CA PRO A 80 -1.38 6.24 19.69
C PRO A 80 -1.95 6.19 21.11
N HIS A 81 -2.53 5.08 21.57
CA HIS A 81 -3.08 4.96 22.91
C HIS A 81 -2.12 4.14 23.79
N ILE A 82 -1.56 4.76 24.82
CA ILE A 82 -0.48 4.19 25.62
C ILE A 82 -1.03 3.73 26.97
N LYS A 83 -0.88 2.44 27.29
CA LYS A 83 -1.31 1.86 28.57
C LYS A 83 -0.81 2.67 29.77
N GLY A 84 -1.73 3.07 30.66
CA GLY A 84 -1.39 3.71 31.92
C GLY A 84 -0.74 2.72 32.89
N ASP A 85 0.59 2.76 33.00
CA ASP A 85 1.38 1.90 33.89
C ASP A 85 2.76 2.54 34.12
N ASP A 86 3.06 3.01 35.32
CA ASP A 86 4.34 3.69 35.61
C ASP A 86 5.56 2.75 35.49
N ASN A 87 5.38 1.42 35.45
CA ASN A 87 6.44 0.46 35.15
C ASN A 87 6.67 0.28 33.64
N TYR A 88 5.76 0.76 32.80
CA TYR A 88 5.90 0.73 31.36
C TYR A 88 6.72 1.93 30.88
N THR A 89 7.96 1.66 30.48
CA THR A 89 8.96 2.69 30.16
C THR A 89 8.48 3.73 29.15
N ILE A 90 7.68 3.34 28.16
CA ILE A 90 7.16 4.26 27.14
C ILE A 90 6.19 5.27 27.76
N PHE A 91 5.25 4.79 28.58
CA PHE A 91 4.30 5.66 29.29
C PHE A 91 5.04 6.66 30.19
N SER A 92 5.96 6.17 31.02
CA SER A 92 6.72 7.01 31.96
C SER A 92 7.57 8.07 31.24
N ARG A 93 8.13 7.76 30.07
CA ARG A 93 8.87 8.74 29.23
C ARG A 93 7.95 9.83 28.67
N LEU A 94 6.78 9.47 28.16
CA LEU A 94 5.81 10.43 27.61
C LEU A 94 5.25 11.34 28.70
N LYS A 95 4.91 10.76 29.86
CA LYS A 95 4.45 11.50 31.04
C LYS A 95 5.52 12.46 31.56
N ALA A 96 6.76 12.01 31.71
CA ALA A 96 7.88 12.84 32.17
C ALA A 96 8.21 13.99 31.22
N ALA A 97 7.95 13.84 29.93
CA ALA A 97 8.14 14.89 28.92
C ALA A 97 6.97 15.89 28.86
N ASP A 98 5.88 15.69 29.62
CA ASP A 98 4.67 16.51 29.61
C ASP A 98 4.07 16.69 28.19
N VAL A 99 4.02 15.57 27.45
CA VAL A 99 3.53 15.49 26.05
C VAL A 99 2.24 14.68 25.90
N LEU A 100 1.57 14.34 26.99
CA LEU A 100 0.24 13.72 26.94
C LEU A 100 -0.83 14.81 26.78
N ILE A 101 -1.88 14.50 26.01
CA ILE A 101 -3.05 15.37 25.86
C ILE A 101 -3.66 15.64 27.23
N LYS A 102 -4.18 16.85 27.45
CA LYS A 102 -4.84 17.21 28.71
C LYS A 102 -6.36 17.29 28.54
N THR A 103 -7.07 17.08 29.63
CA THR A 103 -8.48 17.48 29.78
C THR A 103 -8.61 19.00 29.83
N ALA A 104 -9.84 19.53 29.69
CA ALA A 104 -10.14 20.95 29.92
C ALA A 104 -9.71 21.46 31.33
N LYS A 105 -9.54 20.56 32.30
CA LYS A 105 -9.09 20.87 33.67
C LYS A 105 -7.56 20.80 33.84
N GLY A 106 -6.81 20.51 32.77
CA GLY A 106 -5.34 20.47 32.78
C GLY A 106 -4.72 19.15 33.28
N ALA A 107 -5.52 18.16 33.66
CA ALA A 107 -5.02 16.81 33.98
C ALA A 107 -4.74 16.01 32.70
N ASP A 108 -3.81 15.04 32.74
CA ASP A 108 -3.60 14.09 31.64
C ASP A 108 -4.92 13.41 31.25
N TYR A 109 -5.21 13.36 29.97
CA TYR A 109 -6.41 12.71 29.47
C TYR A 109 -6.23 11.20 29.46
N GLU A 110 -7.05 10.53 30.27
CA GLU A 110 -7.22 9.08 30.31
C GLU A 110 -8.50 8.71 29.56
N GLY A 111 -8.39 7.75 28.64
CA GLY A 111 -9.50 7.11 27.95
C GLY A 111 -9.36 5.59 28.00
N PHE A 112 -10.29 4.88 27.36
CA PHE A 112 -10.28 3.42 27.29
C PHE A 112 -10.04 2.95 25.85
N CYS A 113 -9.09 2.03 25.64
CA CYS A 113 -8.84 1.38 24.36
C CYS A 113 -8.34 -0.07 24.56
N TRP A 114 -7.60 -0.63 23.61
CA TRP A 114 -7.16 -2.04 23.66
C TRP A 114 -6.42 -2.47 24.94
N PRO A 115 -5.50 -1.68 25.53
CA PRO A 115 -4.84 -2.06 26.77
C PRO A 115 -5.65 -1.74 28.04
N GLY A 116 -6.91 -1.29 27.91
CA GLY A 116 -7.71 -0.72 28.99
C GLY A 116 -7.46 0.78 29.14
N ASP A 117 -7.23 1.23 30.37
CA ASP A 117 -6.92 2.63 30.68
C ASP A 117 -5.67 3.08 29.92
N SER A 118 -5.84 4.13 29.12
CA SER A 118 -4.91 4.56 28.08
C SER A 118 -4.77 6.07 28.03
N TYR A 119 -3.56 6.52 27.74
CA TYR A 119 -3.20 7.93 27.60
C TYR A 119 -2.72 8.22 26.18
N TYR A 120 -2.97 9.44 25.70
CA TYR A 120 -2.76 9.78 24.30
C TYR A 120 -1.65 10.83 24.17
N PRO A 121 -0.53 10.54 23.48
CA PRO A 121 0.46 11.55 23.16
C PRO A 121 -0.17 12.64 22.29
N ASP A 122 0.20 13.88 22.56
CA ASP A 122 -0.22 15.03 21.77
C ASP A 122 0.66 15.18 20.53
N PHE A 123 0.38 14.41 19.48
CA PHE A 123 1.14 14.46 18.23
C PHE A 123 1.12 15.83 17.54
N CYS A 124 0.18 16.71 17.89
CA CYS A 124 0.21 18.08 17.38
C CYS A 124 1.48 18.81 17.84
N SER A 125 1.99 18.48 19.03
CA SER A 125 3.23 19.03 19.59
C SER A 125 4.50 18.48 18.90
N PRO A 126 5.40 19.34 18.36
CA PRO A 126 6.71 18.94 17.87
C PRO A 126 7.54 18.19 18.91
N THR A 127 7.43 18.56 20.19
CA THR A 127 8.12 17.89 21.29
C THR A 127 7.62 16.46 21.43
N ALA A 128 6.31 16.23 21.40
CA ALA A 128 5.74 14.89 21.43
C ALA A 128 6.21 14.04 20.25
N ARG A 129 6.22 14.60 19.04
CA ARG A 129 6.70 13.88 17.83
C ARG A 129 8.18 13.51 17.95
N LYS A 130 9.02 14.42 18.47
CA LYS A 130 10.44 14.13 18.72
C LYS A 130 10.64 13.03 19.77
N VAL A 131 9.88 13.06 20.86
CA VAL A 131 9.92 11.99 21.89
C VAL A 131 9.49 10.67 21.28
N TRP A 132 8.38 10.66 20.53
CA TRP A 132 7.86 9.49 19.83
C TRP A 132 8.86 8.90 18.84
N ALA A 133 9.48 9.74 18.00
CA ALA A 133 10.49 9.32 17.05
C ALA A 133 11.67 8.61 17.74
N GLY A 134 12.08 9.11 18.91
CA GLY A 134 13.13 8.48 19.73
C GLY A 134 12.77 7.10 20.29
N LEU A 135 11.49 6.70 20.30
CA LEU A 135 11.08 5.38 20.77
C LEU A 135 11.43 4.26 19.78
N PHE A 136 11.71 4.60 18.52
CA PHE A 136 12.12 3.64 17.48
C PHE A 136 13.59 3.23 17.58
N ASP A 137 14.37 3.87 18.46
CA ASP A 137 15.75 3.50 18.75
C ASP A 137 15.82 2.04 19.25
N PRO A 138 16.72 1.19 18.72
CA PRO A 138 16.85 -0.20 19.15
C PRO A 138 17.12 -0.42 20.65
N ALA A 139 17.67 0.58 21.35
CA ALA A 139 17.84 0.56 22.80
C ALA A 139 16.52 0.76 23.57
N VAL A 140 15.47 1.25 22.90
CA VAL A 140 14.14 1.48 23.47
C VAL A 140 13.13 0.47 22.93
N TYR A 141 13.16 0.19 21.62
CA TYR A 141 12.35 -0.82 20.96
C TYR A 141 13.22 -2.02 20.54
N PRO A 142 13.23 -3.11 21.32
CA PRO A 142 14.03 -4.29 21.02
C PRO A 142 13.76 -4.81 19.60
N HIS A 143 14.82 -5.23 18.91
CA HIS A 143 14.81 -5.71 17.53
C HIS A 143 14.44 -4.71 16.44
N SER A 144 14.21 -3.43 16.78
CA SER A 144 14.02 -2.36 15.80
C SER A 144 15.20 -2.31 14.83
N ARG A 145 14.90 -2.37 13.52
CA ARG A 145 15.88 -2.49 12.42
C ARG A 145 15.27 -2.04 11.09
N PRO A 146 16.06 -1.73 10.04
CA PRO A 146 15.54 -1.23 8.76
C PRO A 146 14.47 -2.10 8.08
N GLU A 147 14.49 -3.42 8.30
CA GLU A 147 13.52 -4.37 7.74
C GLU A 147 12.20 -4.46 8.52
N LEU A 148 12.14 -3.84 9.71
CA LEU A 148 10.96 -3.74 10.55
C LEU A 148 10.31 -2.37 10.37
N TYR A 149 9.14 -2.38 9.72
CA TYR A 149 8.32 -1.21 9.47
C TYR A 149 7.11 -1.14 10.41
N THR A 150 6.23 -0.15 10.20
CA THR A 150 5.20 0.20 11.18
C THR A 150 3.82 0.33 10.55
N TRP A 151 2.82 -0.01 11.33
CA TRP A 151 1.42 0.26 11.05
C TRP A 151 0.86 1.12 12.17
N ASN A 152 0.40 2.32 11.84
CA ASN A 152 -0.36 3.16 12.74
C ASN A 152 -1.85 2.91 12.51
N ASP A 153 -2.51 2.30 13.49
CA ASP A 153 -3.96 2.17 13.53
C ASP A 153 -4.54 3.03 14.66
N MET A 154 -5.87 3.06 14.78
CA MET A 154 -6.58 3.65 15.91
C MET A 154 -6.28 5.14 16.12
N ASN A 155 -5.85 5.84 15.07
CA ASN A 155 -5.26 7.18 15.14
C ASN A 155 -6.18 8.32 14.70
N GLU A 156 -7.50 8.12 14.81
CA GLU A 156 -8.49 9.17 14.65
C GLU A 156 -8.34 10.31 15.69
N PRO A 157 -8.10 10.09 17.01
CA PRO A 157 -7.85 8.85 17.77
C PRO A 157 -9.11 8.07 18.12
N SER A 158 -9.01 6.74 18.11
CA SER A 158 -10.09 5.87 18.59
C SER A 158 -10.06 5.77 20.11
N VAL A 159 -11.18 6.11 20.75
CA VAL A 159 -11.37 6.05 22.21
C VAL A 159 -12.69 5.35 22.50
N PHE A 160 -12.66 4.12 23.02
CA PHE A 160 -13.84 3.24 23.10
C PHE A 160 -14.96 3.78 23.99
N ASN A 161 -14.60 4.52 25.03
CA ASN A 161 -15.56 5.16 25.94
C ASN A 161 -15.75 6.66 25.65
N GLY A 162 -15.22 7.17 24.54
CA GLY A 162 -15.34 8.55 24.13
C GLY A 162 -16.57 8.83 23.25
N PRO A 163 -17.00 10.10 23.10
CA PRO A 163 -18.06 10.46 22.17
C PRO A 163 -17.70 10.05 20.75
N GLU A 164 -18.63 9.43 20.02
CA GLU A 164 -18.41 8.99 18.64
C GLU A 164 -17.18 8.06 18.49
N ILE A 165 -16.80 7.35 19.57
CA ILE A 165 -15.58 6.51 19.65
C ILE A 165 -14.31 7.35 19.42
N THR A 166 -14.32 8.61 19.83
CA THR A 166 -13.16 9.51 19.77
C THR A 166 -13.07 10.42 20.98
N MET A 167 -12.08 11.30 20.98
CA MET A 167 -11.69 12.13 22.10
C MET A 167 -12.67 13.28 22.34
N GLN A 168 -12.79 13.70 23.61
CA GLN A 168 -13.62 14.85 24.00
C GLN A 168 -13.14 16.13 23.32
N ARG A 169 -14.09 16.95 22.85
CA ARG A 169 -13.80 18.13 22.02
C ARG A 169 -13.03 19.24 22.74
N ASP A 170 -13.17 19.33 24.06
CA ASP A 170 -12.55 20.33 24.95
C ASP A 170 -11.22 19.84 25.57
N ASN A 171 -10.72 18.68 25.17
CA ASN A 171 -9.35 18.29 25.48
C ASN A 171 -8.36 19.26 24.83
N LEU A 172 -7.20 19.45 25.48
CA LEU A 172 -6.26 20.50 25.16
C LEU A 172 -4.94 19.95 24.61
N HIS A 173 -4.42 20.65 23.60
CA HIS A 173 -3.20 20.36 22.83
C HIS A 173 -2.19 21.52 22.88
N LYS A 174 -0.90 21.19 22.73
CA LYS A 174 0.30 22.02 22.61
C LYS A 174 0.88 21.99 21.19
N CYS A 175 0.05 22.27 20.19
CA CYS A 175 0.42 22.15 18.77
C CYS A 175 1.69 22.94 18.38
N HIS A 176 1.65 24.26 18.48
CA HIS A 176 2.78 25.15 18.16
C HIS A 176 3.02 26.15 19.29
N THR A 177 2.55 25.80 20.49
CA THR A 177 2.55 26.61 21.70
C THR A 177 3.21 25.82 22.82
N ASP A 178 3.84 26.53 23.76
CA ASP A 178 4.36 25.90 24.97
C ASP A 178 3.25 25.61 26.01
N SER A 179 2.02 26.08 25.76
CA SER A 179 0.83 25.88 26.60
C SER A 179 -0.22 24.98 25.96
N PHE A 180 -0.93 24.20 26.79
CA PHE A 180 -2.12 23.43 26.40
C PHE A 180 -3.31 24.37 26.23
N SER A 181 -3.47 24.96 25.05
CA SER A 181 -4.46 26.01 24.79
C SER A 181 -5.30 25.78 23.54
N ILE A 182 -4.99 24.77 22.73
CA ILE A 182 -5.74 24.45 21.51
C ILE A 182 -6.70 23.31 21.81
N GLU A 183 -7.98 23.48 21.53
CA GLU A 183 -8.98 22.44 21.80
C GLU A 183 -8.91 21.32 20.74
N HIS A 184 -9.27 20.10 21.14
CA HIS A 184 -9.30 18.94 20.24
C HIS A 184 -10.19 19.19 19.03
N ARG A 185 -11.29 19.93 19.19
CA ARG A 185 -12.18 20.31 18.07
C ARG A 185 -11.47 21.04 16.93
N ASP A 186 -10.38 21.75 17.22
CA ASP A 186 -9.66 22.56 16.23
C ASP A 186 -8.66 21.70 15.44
N VAL A 187 -8.25 20.56 16.00
CA VAL A 187 -7.12 19.76 15.50
C VAL A 187 -7.42 18.27 15.32
N HIS A 188 -8.66 17.84 15.56
CA HIS A 188 -9.11 16.45 15.49
C HIS A 188 -8.60 15.74 14.23
N ASN A 189 -8.91 16.29 13.04
CA ASN A 189 -8.57 15.66 11.76
C ASN A 189 -7.07 15.61 11.45
N VAL A 190 -6.23 16.42 12.10
CA VAL A 190 -4.77 16.40 11.89
C VAL A 190 -4.04 15.52 12.91
N TYR A 191 -4.72 14.98 13.91
CA TYR A 191 -4.12 14.08 14.90
C TYR A 191 -3.48 12.86 14.24
N GLY A 192 -4.24 12.14 13.41
CA GLY A 192 -3.75 10.97 12.68
C GLY A 192 -2.63 11.30 11.70
N PHE A 193 -2.69 12.46 11.04
CA PHE A 193 -1.62 12.97 10.18
C PHE A 193 -0.30 13.12 10.95
N TYR A 194 -0.34 13.72 12.14
CA TYR A 194 0.87 13.93 12.93
C TYR A 194 1.40 12.65 13.59
N HIS A 195 0.52 11.70 13.96
CA HIS A 195 0.97 10.38 14.40
C HIS A 195 1.71 9.64 13.28
N HIS A 196 1.16 9.67 12.06
CA HIS A 196 1.79 9.10 10.87
C HIS A 196 3.16 9.72 10.59
N GLN A 197 3.24 11.05 10.65
CA GLN A 197 4.50 11.79 10.53
C GLN A 197 5.52 11.40 11.61
N ALA A 198 5.11 11.32 12.87
CA ALA A 198 6.02 11.01 13.98
C ALA A 198 6.63 9.60 13.87
N SER A 199 5.84 8.61 13.43
CA SER A 199 6.33 7.25 13.20
C SER A 199 7.30 7.18 12.00
N VAL A 200 7.05 7.99 10.95
CA VAL A 200 7.98 8.15 9.82
C VAL A 200 9.30 8.77 10.29
N GLU A 201 9.23 9.83 11.08
CA GLU A 201 10.40 10.48 11.68
C GLU A 201 11.19 9.51 12.57
N GLY A 202 10.51 8.62 13.30
CA GLY A 202 11.15 7.59 14.10
C GLY A 202 11.91 6.54 13.27
N GLN A 203 11.31 6.06 12.18
CA GLN A 203 12.03 5.15 11.28
C GLN A 203 13.23 5.81 10.60
N LEU A 204 13.13 7.10 10.24
CA LEU A 204 14.23 7.89 9.69
C LEU A 204 15.33 8.14 10.73
N ALA A 205 14.98 8.42 11.98
CA ALA A 205 15.95 8.58 13.06
C ALA A 205 16.75 7.29 13.31
N ARG A 206 16.07 6.14 13.26
CA ARG A 206 16.70 4.81 13.37
C ARG A 206 17.60 4.48 12.18
N ALA A 207 17.16 4.80 10.96
CA ALA A 207 17.83 4.39 9.72
C ALA A 207 17.72 5.48 8.65
N PRO A 208 18.52 6.56 8.74
CA PRO A 208 18.37 7.75 7.88
C PRO A 208 18.61 7.48 6.39
N HIS A 209 19.34 6.41 6.07
CA HIS A 209 19.63 6.00 4.69
C HIS A 209 18.52 5.17 4.04
N VAL A 210 17.48 4.77 4.79
CA VAL A 210 16.42 3.88 4.30
C VAL A 210 15.09 4.63 4.27
N ARG A 211 14.35 4.48 3.17
CA ARG A 211 13.02 5.07 3.06
C ARG A 211 12.05 4.39 4.04
N PRO A 212 11.27 5.18 4.80
CA PRO A 212 10.31 4.65 5.75
C PRO A 212 9.14 3.96 5.02
N PHE A 213 8.46 3.09 5.74
CA PHE A 213 7.13 2.61 5.40
C PHE A 213 6.27 2.62 6.67
N VAL A 214 5.23 3.44 6.64
CA VAL A 214 4.24 3.51 7.70
C VAL A 214 2.85 3.53 7.05
N LEU A 215 2.03 2.52 7.33
CA LEU A 215 0.62 2.54 6.95
C LEU A 215 -0.18 3.31 8.01
N THR A 216 -1.14 4.14 7.61
CA THR A 216 -2.03 4.88 8.55
C THR A 216 -3.50 4.67 8.23
N ARG A 217 -4.36 4.61 9.28
CA ARG A 217 -5.82 4.57 9.11
C ARG A 217 -6.38 5.96 8.89
N SER A 218 -6.13 6.85 9.85
CA SER A 218 -6.53 8.24 9.79
C SER A 218 -5.49 9.08 9.05
N PHE A 219 -5.96 10.03 8.26
CA PHE A 219 -5.13 10.86 7.39
C PHE A 219 -5.79 12.22 7.14
N PHE A 220 -4.99 13.16 6.65
CA PHE A 220 -5.44 14.48 6.22
C PHE A 220 -4.75 14.90 4.92
N ALA A 221 -5.09 16.08 4.41
CA ALA A 221 -4.38 16.69 3.29
C ALA A 221 -2.86 16.76 3.60
N GLY A 222 -2.06 16.07 2.78
CA GLY A 222 -0.62 15.96 2.97
C GLY A 222 -0.11 14.62 3.49
N SER A 223 -0.98 13.72 3.96
CA SER A 223 -0.56 12.38 4.44
C SER A 223 0.16 11.54 3.37
N HIS A 224 -0.02 11.85 2.07
CA HIS A 224 0.74 11.22 0.98
C HIS A 224 2.25 11.31 1.14
N ARG A 225 2.77 12.29 1.89
CA ARG A 225 4.19 12.46 2.17
C ARG A 225 4.77 11.40 3.13
N HIS A 226 3.91 10.67 3.85
CA HIS A 226 4.32 9.83 4.97
C HIS A 226 4.13 8.32 4.70
N GLY A 227 3.30 7.94 3.75
CA GLY A 227 3.14 6.53 3.37
C GLY A 227 1.76 6.20 2.85
N PRO A 228 1.43 4.89 2.75
CA PRO A 228 0.13 4.47 2.29
C PRO A 228 -0.98 4.68 3.33
N VAL A 229 -2.22 4.65 2.82
CA VAL A 229 -3.46 4.57 3.61
C VAL A 229 -4.26 3.34 3.20
N TRP A 230 -5.17 2.86 4.04
CA TRP A 230 -6.17 1.88 3.63
C TRP A 230 -7.56 2.28 4.11
N THR A 231 -8.58 1.66 3.51
CA THR A 231 -9.99 2.03 3.74
C THR A 231 -10.59 1.57 5.09
N GLY A 232 -9.75 1.11 6.03
CA GLY A 232 -10.22 0.59 7.32
C GLY A 232 -10.96 -0.75 7.22
N ASP A 233 -11.77 -1.01 8.25
CA ASP A 233 -12.45 -2.27 8.53
C ASP A 233 -13.63 -2.52 7.57
N ASN A 234 -13.33 -3.02 6.36
CA ASN A 234 -14.34 -3.43 5.39
C ASN A 234 -14.92 -4.83 5.70
N MET A 235 -15.99 -5.23 5.02
CA MET A 235 -16.63 -6.54 5.21
C MET A 235 -16.29 -7.50 4.07
N ALA A 236 -16.28 -8.80 4.38
CA ALA A 236 -16.12 -9.90 3.44
C ALA A 236 -17.40 -10.11 2.59
N GLN A 237 -17.81 -9.06 1.87
CA GLN A 237 -19.03 -9.00 1.06
C GLN A 237 -18.74 -8.40 -0.32
N TRP A 238 -19.54 -8.81 -1.33
CA TRP A 238 -19.40 -8.33 -2.72
C TRP A 238 -19.59 -6.82 -2.84
N GLU A 239 -20.49 -6.25 -2.04
CA GLU A 239 -20.76 -4.83 -1.97
C GLU A 239 -19.50 -4.05 -1.52
N HIS A 240 -18.75 -4.58 -0.55
CA HIS A 240 -17.50 -3.96 -0.10
C HIS A 240 -16.37 -4.12 -1.11
N LEU A 241 -16.31 -5.24 -1.83
CA LEU A 241 -15.43 -5.38 -3.00
C LEU A 241 -15.78 -4.32 -4.05
N ALA A 242 -17.06 -4.11 -4.36
CA ALA A 242 -17.50 -3.08 -5.30
C ALA A 242 -17.14 -1.67 -4.84
N ARG A 243 -17.38 -1.34 -3.56
CA ARG A 243 -17.10 -0.01 -2.98
C ARG A 243 -15.60 0.31 -2.89
N SER A 244 -14.73 -0.70 -2.89
CA SER A 244 -13.29 -0.46 -2.90
C SER A 244 -12.85 0.42 -4.08
N VAL A 245 -13.42 0.23 -5.27
CA VAL A 245 -13.02 0.98 -6.48
C VAL A 245 -13.27 2.50 -6.34
N PRO A 246 -14.50 2.98 -6.09
CA PRO A 246 -14.75 4.41 -5.97
C PRO A 246 -14.04 5.04 -4.76
N MET A 247 -13.82 4.29 -3.67
CA MET A 247 -13.04 4.77 -2.53
C MET A 247 -11.56 5.00 -2.89
N LEU A 248 -10.93 4.08 -3.61
CA LEU A 248 -9.53 4.23 -4.02
C LEU A 248 -9.35 5.29 -5.10
N LEU A 249 -10.35 5.44 -5.99
CA LEU A 249 -10.38 6.52 -6.97
C LEU A 249 -10.49 7.89 -6.31
N SER A 250 -11.38 8.06 -5.33
CA SER A 250 -11.53 9.34 -4.62
C SER A 250 -10.25 9.71 -3.87
N LEU A 251 -9.63 8.76 -3.18
CA LEU A 251 -8.32 8.96 -2.52
C LEU A 251 -7.24 9.35 -3.53
N SER A 252 -7.18 8.67 -4.67
CA SER A 252 -6.20 8.96 -5.72
C SER A 252 -6.36 10.37 -6.29
N LEU A 253 -7.59 10.81 -6.53
CA LEU A 253 -7.90 12.19 -6.97
C LEU A 253 -7.53 13.25 -5.92
N CYS A 254 -7.63 12.91 -4.63
CA CYS A 254 -7.23 13.79 -3.52
C CYS A 254 -5.72 13.69 -3.19
N GLY A 255 -4.90 13.09 -4.06
CA GLY A 255 -3.45 13.01 -3.91
C GLY A 255 -2.97 11.83 -3.05
N LEU A 256 -3.86 11.02 -2.47
CA LEU A 256 -3.55 9.82 -1.69
C LEU A 256 -3.56 8.56 -2.59
N SER A 257 -2.74 8.59 -3.65
CA SER A 257 -2.69 7.50 -4.63
C SER A 257 -2.11 6.20 -4.09
N PHE A 258 -1.30 6.24 -3.03
CA PHE A 258 -0.79 5.01 -2.44
C PHE A 258 -1.80 4.42 -1.44
N SER A 259 -2.93 3.93 -1.95
CA SER A 259 -4.07 3.47 -1.17
C SER A 259 -4.52 2.06 -1.54
N GLY A 260 -5.24 1.40 -0.63
CA GLY A 260 -5.75 0.04 -0.81
C GLY A 260 -6.91 -0.30 0.13
N ALA A 261 -7.49 -1.48 -0.07
CA ALA A 261 -8.52 -2.04 0.81
C ALA A 261 -8.11 -3.47 1.22
N ASP A 262 -8.58 -3.94 2.36
CA ASP A 262 -8.22 -5.28 2.83
C ASP A 262 -8.82 -6.36 1.94
N VAL A 263 -7.93 -7.11 1.29
CA VAL A 263 -8.28 -8.17 0.34
C VAL A 263 -8.86 -9.35 1.09
N GLY A 264 -10.06 -9.76 0.66
CA GLY A 264 -10.91 -10.74 1.34
C GLY A 264 -11.92 -10.11 2.31
N GLY A 265 -11.77 -8.84 2.66
CA GLY A 265 -12.64 -8.11 3.59
C GLY A 265 -12.33 -8.43 5.05
N PHE A 266 -12.12 -7.42 5.89
CA PHE A 266 -11.68 -7.58 7.28
C PHE A 266 -12.69 -8.37 8.13
N MET A 267 -13.96 -7.94 8.14
CA MET A 267 -15.03 -8.58 8.92
C MET A 267 -15.68 -9.75 8.16
N GLY A 268 -15.75 -10.92 8.80
CA GLY A 268 -16.46 -12.10 8.30
C GLY A 268 -15.62 -13.03 7.39
N ASP A 269 -16.16 -14.22 7.12
CA ASP A 269 -15.53 -15.23 6.26
C ASP A 269 -16.05 -15.08 4.81
N PRO A 270 -15.24 -14.68 3.83
CA PRO A 270 -15.69 -14.59 2.44
C PRO A 270 -15.93 -16.00 1.87
N PRO A 271 -16.96 -16.20 1.03
CA PRO A 271 -17.01 -17.39 0.19
C PRO A 271 -15.80 -17.39 -0.77
N LEU A 272 -15.40 -18.59 -1.21
CA LEU A 272 -14.16 -18.76 -1.98
C LEU A 272 -14.15 -17.94 -3.28
N ASP A 273 -15.29 -17.84 -3.97
CA ASP A 273 -15.42 -17.05 -5.19
C ASP A 273 -15.15 -15.56 -4.94
N LEU A 274 -15.67 -15.00 -3.84
CA LEU A 274 -15.39 -13.62 -3.43
C LEU A 274 -13.91 -13.43 -3.11
N LEU A 275 -13.30 -14.33 -2.33
CA LEU A 275 -11.88 -14.23 -1.98
C LEU A 275 -10.98 -14.23 -3.22
N LEU A 276 -11.26 -15.10 -4.19
CA LEU A 276 -10.53 -15.18 -5.45
C LEU A 276 -10.72 -13.92 -6.30
N ARG A 277 -11.96 -13.40 -6.42
CA ARG A 277 -12.22 -12.13 -7.11
C ARG A 277 -11.52 -10.95 -6.45
N TRP A 278 -11.43 -10.95 -5.13
CA TRP A 278 -10.73 -9.89 -4.41
C TRP A 278 -9.23 -9.93 -4.66
N HIS A 279 -8.61 -11.12 -4.75
CA HIS A 279 -7.21 -11.20 -5.18
C HIS A 279 -6.99 -10.71 -6.61
N GLN A 280 -7.89 -11.05 -7.54
CA GLN A 280 -7.81 -10.61 -8.93
C GLN A 280 -7.95 -9.10 -9.09
N LEU A 281 -8.78 -8.45 -8.28
CA LEU A 281 -8.90 -6.99 -8.28
C LEU A 281 -7.78 -6.34 -7.47
N GLY A 282 -7.41 -6.91 -6.33
CA GLY A 282 -6.46 -6.34 -5.38
C GLY A 282 -5.04 -6.19 -5.92
N ILE A 283 -4.64 -7.00 -6.90
CA ILE A 283 -3.37 -6.80 -7.61
C ILE A 283 -3.30 -5.48 -8.38
N TRP A 284 -4.45 -4.84 -8.62
CA TRP A 284 -4.57 -3.53 -9.24
C TRP A 284 -4.72 -2.37 -8.24
N TYR A 285 -4.66 -2.65 -6.94
CA TYR A 285 -4.58 -1.59 -5.92
C TYR A 285 -3.14 -1.11 -5.75
N PRO A 286 -2.88 0.20 -5.64
CA PRO A 286 -1.54 0.72 -5.34
C PRO A 286 -0.95 0.06 -4.08
N PHE A 287 -1.73 -0.03 -3.00
CA PHE A 287 -1.41 -0.81 -1.79
C PHE A 287 -2.17 -2.14 -1.76
N TYR A 288 -1.45 -3.27 -1.75
CA TYR A 288 -2.02 -4.61 -1.86
C TYR A 288 -1.78 -5.46 -0.61
N ARG A 289 -2.78 -5.52 0.29
CA ARG A 289 -2.73 -6.27 1.55
C ARG A 289 -3.94 -7.19 1.69
N ALA A 290 -3.70 -8.45 2.05
CA ALA A 290 -4.73 -9.31 2.64
C ALA A 290 -4.66 -9.18 4.16
N HIS A 291 -5.78 -8.94 4.81
CA HIS A 291 -5.90 -8.78 6.27
C HIS A 291 -7.27 -9.24 6.73
N ALA A 292 -7.43 -9.68 7.99
CA ALA A 292 -8.63 -10.36 8.48
C ALA A 292 -8.83 -10.13 9.98
N HIS A 293 -10.09 -10.03 10.41
CA HIS A 293 -10.46 -9.85 11.81
C HIS A 293 -10.17 -11.09 12.68
N LEU A 294 -10.02 -10.88 14.00
CA LEU A 294 -9.65 -11.91 15.00
C LEU A 294 -10.48 -13.19 14.90
N THR A 295 -11.79 -13.04 14.75
CA THR A 295 -12.75 -14.15 14.79
C THR A 295 -12.92 -14.89 13.47
N THR A 296 -12.22 -14.45 12.41
CA THR A 296 -12.30 -15.09 11.08
C THR A 296 -11.41 -16.32 11.00
N LYS A 297 -11.81 -17.26 10.14
CA LYS A 297 -10.99 -18.43 9.80
C LYS A 297 -9.68 -18.01 9.15
N ARG A 298 -8.68 -18.88 9.24
CA ARG A 298 -7.46 -18.75 8.44
C ARG A 298 -7.82 -18.81 6.95
N ARG A 299 -7.16 -17.98 6.17
CA ARG A 299 -7.45 -17.83 4.73
C ARG A 299 -6.22 -17.49 3.91
N GLU A 300 -5.05 -17.93 4.38
CA GLU A 300 -3.87 -18.01 3.52
C GLU A 300 -4.20 -18.85 2.27
N PRO A 301 -3.70 -18.48 1.08
CA PRO A 301 -4.24 -19.01 -0.18
C PRO A 301 -4.23 -20.54 -0.32
N TRP A 302 -3.24 -21.21 0.28
CA TRP A 302 -3.07 -22.67 0.21
C TRP A 302 -4.12 -23.48 0.98
N LEU A 303 -4.91 -22.83 1.83
CA LEU A 303 -5.95 -23.50 2.63
C LEU A 303 -7.19 -23.90 1.80
N PHE A 304 -7.29 -23.41 0.56
CA PHE A 304 -8.46 -23.62 -0.31
C PHE A 304 -8.19 -24.61 -1.46
N GLY A 305 -7.16 -25.46 -1.32
CA GLY A 305 -6.82 -26.49 -2.29
C GLY A 305 -6.02 -25.98 -3.51
N PRO A 306 -5.51 -26.90 -4.35
CA PRO A 306 -4.52 -26.59 -5.38
C PRO A 306 -5.03 -25.65 -6.47
N GLN A 307 -6.32 -25.71 -6.82
CA GLN A 307 -6.90 -24.85 -7.85
C GLN A 307 -6.96 -23.39 -7.39
N ALA A 308 -7.53 -23.12 -6.21
CA ALA A 308 -7.58 -21.77 -5.64
C ALA A 308 -6.17 -21.20 -5.41
N THR A 309 -5.25 -22.04 -4.89
CA THR A 309 -3.84 -21.69 -4.72
C THR A 309 -3.21 -21.25 -6.04
N ALA A 310 -3.43 -22.00 -7.13
CA ALA A 310 -2.92 -21.64 -8.44
C ALA A 310 -3.51 -20.33 -8.96
N MET A 311 -4.82 -20.10 -8.79
CA MET A 311 -5.46 -18.84 -9.22
C MET A 311 -4.89 -17.63 -8.48
N VAL A 312 -4.73 -17.71 -7.15
CA VAL A 312 -4.10 -16.62 -6.39
C VAL A 312 -2.64 -16.46 -6.79
N ARG A 313 -1.90 -17.56 -7.02
CA ARG A 313 -0.52 -17.52 -7.51
C ARG A 313 -0.41 -16.76 -8.83
N GLU A 314 -1.23 -17.06 -9.83
CA GLU A 314 -1.16 -16.40 -11.14
C GLU A 314 -1.50 -14.90 -11.03
N ALA A 315 -2.50 -14.53 -10.23
CA ALA A 315 -2.81 -13.13 -9.96
C ALA A 315 -1.63 -12.41 -9.30
N VAL A 316 -1.06 -12.99 -8.25
CA VAL A 316 0.08 -12.40 -7.54
C VAL A 316 1.33 -12.35 -8.44
N LEU A 317 1.61 -13.38 -9.23
CA LEU A 317 2.70 -13.34 -10.21
C LEU A 317 2.51 -12.20 -11.21
N THR A 318 1.29 -11.94 -11.67
CA THR A 318 0.98 -10.79 -12.53
C THR A 318 1.33 -9.47 -11.85
N ARG A 319 0.96 -9.29 -10.57
CA ARG A 319 1.39 -8.11 -9.79
C ARG A 319 2.91 -7.94 -9.80
N TYR A 320 3.64 -9.02 -9.54
CA TYR A 320 5.10 -8.99 -9.45
C TYR A 320 5.74 -8.69 -10.81
N GLN A 321 5.21 -9.25 -11.89
CA GLN A 321 5.66 -8.94 -13.26
C GLN A 321 5.49 -7.46 -13.60
N LEU A 322 4.39 -6.84 -13.12
CA LEU A 322 4.07 -5.44 -13.35
C LEU A 322 4.74 -4.47 -12.35
N LEU A 323 5.55 -4.93 -11.40
CA LEU A 323 6.21 -4.05 -10.42
C LEU A 323 7.03 -2.92 -11.04
N PRO A 324 7.76 -3.08 -12.17
CA PRO A 324 8.43 -1.95 -12.82
C PRO A 324 7.46 -0.85 -13.25
N MET A 325 6.28 -1.22 -13.75
CA MET A 325 5.22 -0.27 -14.09
C MET A 325 4.69 0.42 -12.83
N TRP A 326 4.32 -0.35 -11.80
CA TRP A 326 3.85 0.22 -10.53
C TRP A 326 4.86 1.18 -9.90
N TYR A 327 6.13 0.80 -9.90
CA TYR A 327 7.19 1.63 -9.33
C TYR A 327 7.42 2.92 -10.12
N THR A 328 7.30 2.85 -11.45
CA THR A 328 7.32 4.03 -12.32
C THR A 328 6.15 4.96 -12.02
N LEU A 329 4.93 4.43 -11.89
CA LEU A 329 3.76 5.25 -11.56
C LEU A 329 3.87 5.91 -10.18
N ILE A 330 4.43 5.22 -9.19
CA ILE A 330 4.66 5.79 -7.85
C ILE A 330 5.72 6.88 -7.87
N ALA A 331 6.80 6.72 -8.64
CA ALA A 331 7.80 7.77 -8.83
C ALA A 331 7.20 8.98 -9.55
N GLU A 332 6.41 8.77 -10.60
CA GLU A 332 5.73 9.85 -11.31
C GLU A 332 4.70 10.57 -10.44
N TRP A 333 3.95 9.84 -9.61
CA TRP A 333 3.05 10.44 -8.62
C TRP A 333 3.81 11.29 -7.61
N ALA A 334 4.93 10.79 -7.07
CA ALA A 334 5.77 11.53 -6.12
C ALA A 334 6.34 12.82 -6.74
N LEU A 335 6.59 12.84 -8.05
CA LEU A 335 7.22 13.96 -8.75
C LEU A 335 6.23 14.95 -9.36
N SER A 336 5.03 14.51 -9.74
CA SER A 336 4.07 15.33 -10.50
C SER A 336 2.70 15.46 -9.82
N GLY A 337 2.41 14.67 -8.79
CA GLY A 337 1.09 14.60 -8.17
C GLY A 337 0.02 13.93 -9.03
N LYS A 338 0.35 13.46 -10.25
CA LYS A 338 -0.61 12.74 -11.11
C LYS A 338 -1.11 11.48 -10.41
N PRO A 339 -2.43 11.23 -10.35
CA PRO A 339 -2.96 10.04 -9.69
C PRO A 339 -2.48 8.74 -10.33
N VAL A 340 -2.24 7.72 -9.51
CA VAL A 340 -1.86 6.37 -9.99
C VAL A 340 -3.09 5.65 -10.55
N LEU A 341 -4.19 5.64 -9.80
CA LEU A 341 -5.49 5.21 -10.30
C LEU A 341 -6.28 6.43 -10.78
N ARG A 342 -6.98 6.29 -11.90
CA ARG A 342 -7.75 7.39 -12.49
C ARG A 342 -9.13 6.91 -12.93
N PRO A 343 -10.21 7.65 -12.63
CA PRO A 343 -11.52 7.35 -13.20
C PRO A 343 -11.47 7.37 -14.73
N VAL A 344 -12.34 6.63 -15.39
CA VAL A 344 -12.33 6.50 -16.87
C VAL A 344 -12.46 7.85 -17.58
N TRP A 345 -13.22 8.79 -17.02
CA TRP A 345 -13.40 10.14 -17.55
C TRP A 345 -12.17 11.06 -17.38
N TYR A 346 -11.17 10.69 -16.56
CA TYR A 346 -10.04 11.56 -16.21
C TYR A 346 -9.28 12.10 -17.42
N HIS A 347 -9.17 11.30 -18.47
CA HIS A 347 -8.43 11.64 -19.68
C HIS A 347 -9.25 12.40 -20.74
N ASN A 348 -10.57 12.44 -20.59
CA ASN A 348 -11.45 13.17 -21.48
C ASN A 348 -12.73 13.57 -20.73
N LEU A 349 -12.77 14.79 -20.21
CA LEU A 349 -13.90 15.30 -19.45
C LEU A 349 -15.19 15.44 -20.27
N GLY A 350 -15.09 15.51 -21.60
CA GLY A 350 -16.22 15.60 -22.52
C GLY A 350 -16.77 14.26 -23.00
N ASP A 351 -16.27 13.14 -22.45
CA ASP A 351 -16.81 11.81 -22.72
C ASP A 351 -17.91 11.46 -21.71
N ASP A 352 -19.15 11.87 -21.98
CA ASP A 352 -20.29 11.66 -21.08
C ASP A 352 -20.52 10.18 -20.76
N ALA A 353 -20.24 9.28 -21.71
CA ALA A 353 -20.39 7.85 -21.51
C ALA A 353 -19.44 7.31 -20.43
N ALA A 354 -18.21 7.87 -20.33
CA ALA A 354 -17.22 7.42 -19.35
C ALA A 354 -17.68 7.61 -17.88
N TYR A 355 -18.55 8.57 -17.60
CA TYR A 355 -19.05 8.82 -16.23
C TYR A 355 -19.92 7.68 -15.71
N ALA A 356 -20.66 6.97 -16.58
CA ALA A 356 -21.52 5.86 -16.19
C ALA A 356 -20.74 4.61 -15.73
N HIS A 357 -19.44 4.54 -16.03
CA HIS A 357 -18.56 3.41 -15.75
C HIS A 357 -17.54 3.70 -14.62
N ALA A 358 -17.57 4.90 -14.04
CA ALA A 358 -16.55 5.36 -13.09
C ALA A 358 -16.52 4.60 -11.75
N ASP A 359 -17.58 3.87 -11.42
CA ASP A 359 -17.69 3.12 -10.16
C ASP A 359 -17.00 1.75 -10.20
N ASP A 360 -16.72 1.22 -11.39
CA ASP A 360 -16.25 -0.16 -11.53
C ASP A 360 -15.28 -0.39 -12.71
N GLU A 361 -14.93 0.68 -13.43
CA GLU A 361 -13.84 0.76 -14.38
C GLU A 361 -12.87 1.88 -13.99
N PHE A 362 -11.57 1.63 -14.17
CA PHE A 362 -10.55 2.62 -13.87
C PHE A 362 -9.29 2.39 -14.68
N PHE A 363 -8.54 3.47 -14.86
CA PHE A 363 -7.18 3.42 -15.38
C PHE A 363 -6.16 3.17 -14.27
N VAL A 364 -5.14 2.38 -14.59
CA VAL A 364 -3.85 2.35 -13.92
C VAL A 364 -2.86 3.11 -14.81
N GLY A 365 -2.42 4.28 -14.34
CA GLY A 365 -1.65 5.22 -15.15
C GLY A 365 -2.45 5.75 -16.34
N GLU A 366 -1.83 5.82 -17.52
CA GLU A 366 -2.47 6.36 -18.76
C GLU A 366 -2.98 5.26 -19.70
N ALA A 367 -2.53 4.02 -19.49
CA ALA A 367 -2.54 3.00 -20.53
C ALA A 367 -3.46 1.82 -20.24
N ILE A 368 -3.55 1.40 -18.97
CA ILE A 368 -4.18 0.14 -18.59
C ILE A 368 -5.57 0.46 -18.05
N LEU A 369 -6.61 -0.01 -18.71
CA LEU A 369 -7.99 0.05 -18.24
C LEU A 369 -8.35 -1.28 -17.57
N VAL A 370 -8.81 -1.22 -16.33
CA VAL A 370 -9.23 -2.38 -15.53
C VAL A 370 -10.74 -2.30 -15.31
N ARG A 371 -11.43 -3.40 -15.60
CA ARG A 371 -12.85 -3.60 -15.26
C ARG A 371 -12.96 -4.48 -14.02
N ALA A 372 -13.42 -3.96 -12.90
CA ALA A 372 -13.63 -4.75 -11.70
C ALA A 372 -14.80 -5.74 -11.88
N ILE A 373 -14.66 -6.99 -11.42
CA ILE A 373 -15.76 -7.98 -11.35
C ILE A 373 -16.19 -8.12 -9.90
N THR A 374 -17.24 -7.38 -9.52
CA THR A 374 -17.58 -7.11 -8.12
C THR A 374 -18.99 -7.56 -7.73
N ARG A 375 -19.63 -8.38 -8.57
CA ARG A 375 -20.92 -9.01 -8.26
C ARG A 375 -20.83 -10.51 -8.48
N GLN A 376 -21.54 -11.24 -7.62
CA GLN A 376 -21.61 -12.69 -7.69
C GLN A 376 -22.31 -13.15 -8.98
N THR A 377 -21.84 -14.26 -9.58
CA THR A 377 -22.50 -14.95 -10.71
C THR A 377 -22.73 -14.12 -11.99
N LEU A 378 -21.96 -13.04 -12.22
CA LEU A 378 -22.03 -12.28 -13.47
C LEU A 378 -21.73 -13.18 -14.68
N LYS A 379 -22.70 -13.30 -15.59
CA LYS A 379 -22.54 -14.05 -16.85
C LYS A 379 -21.92 -13.20 -17.97
N ALA A 380 -22.09 -11.89 -17.87
CA ALA A 380 -21.57 -10.88 -18.78
C ALA A 380 -21.28 -9.62 -17.98
N ALA A 381 -20.25 -8.87 -18.39
CA ALA A 381 -19.95 -7.53 -17.91
C ALA A 381 -19.81 -6.60 -19.12
N GLU A 382 -20.26 -5.37 -18.98
CA GLU A 382 -19.97 -4.31 -19.95
C GLU A 382 -18.65 -3.65 -19.58
N VAL A 383 -17.79 -3.43 -20.57
CA VAL A 383 -16.54 -2.67 -20.46
C VAL A 383 -16.63 -1.50 -21.42
N TYR A 384 -16.59 -0.28 -20.91
CA TYR A 384 -16.50 0.91 -21.75
C TYR A 384 -15.05 1.18 -22.15
N LEU A 385 -14.76 1.13 -23.44
CA LEU A 385 -13.47 1.55 -23.96
C LEU A 385 -13.59 2.99 -24.46
N PRO A 386 -12.89 3.97 -23.85
CA PRO A 386 -12.83 5.33 -24.39
C PRO A 386 -12.30 5.37 -25.83
N PRO A 387 -12.54 6.45 -26.59
CA PRO A 387 -12.06 6.59 -27.97
C PRO A 387 -10.57 6.26 -28.14
N GLY A 388 -10.27 5.39 -29.10
CA GLY A 388 -8.94 4.86 -29.37
C GLY A 388 -8.96 3.37 -29.70
N ARG A 389 -7.77 2.79 -29.84
CA ARG A 389 -7.60 1.35 -30.11
C ARG A 389 -7.10 0.65 -28.85
N TRP A 390 -7.54 -0.58 -28.63
CA TRP A 390 -7.34 -1.28 -27.36
C TRP A 390 -6.99 -2.75 -27.57
N HIS A 391 -6.00 -3.20 -26.83
CA HIS A 391 -5.52 -4.58 -26.83
C HIS A 391 -6.01 -5.29 -25.57
N ASP A 392 -6.48 -6.53 -25.69
CA ASP A 392 -6.69 -7.36 -24.51
C ASP A 392 -5.32 -7.69 -23.89
N TYR A 393 -5.19 -7.47 -22.58
CA TYR A 393 -3.93 -7.71 -21.87
C TYR A 393 -3.62 -9.21 -21.74
N TRP A 394 -4.65 -10.03 -21.57
CA TRP A 394 -4.55 -11.46 -21.28
C TRP A 394 -4.44 -12.30 -22.55
N ASP A 395 -5.14 -11.91 -23.61
CA ASP A 395 -5.06 -12.56 -24.92
C ASP A 395 -4.51 -11.61 -26.00
N GLN A 396 -3.19 -11.66 -26.19
CA GLN A 396 -2.50 -10.87 -27.21
C GLN A 396 -2.83 -11.29 -28.66
N ARG A 397 -3.54 -12.42 -28.86
CA ARG A 397 -4.01 -12.86 -30.18
C ARG A 397 -5.41 -12.35 -30.50
N ALA A 398 -6.13 -11.84 -29.50
CA ALA A 398 -7.45 -11.27 -29.68
C ALA A 398 -7.39 -10.06 -30.65
N ALA A 399 -8.47 -9.86 -31.39
CA ALA A 399 -8.58 -8.70 -32.26
C ALA A 399 -8.54 -7.39 -31.44
N VAL A 400 -7.78 -6.41 -31.94
CA VAL A 400 -7.76 -5.05 -31.39
C VAL A 400 -9.17 -4.47 -31.44
N GLN A 401 -9.64 -3.94 -30.31
CA GLN A 401 -10.96 -3.35 -30.18
C GLN A 401 -10.91 -1.84 -30.48
N GLU A 402 -11.88 -1.37 -31.25
CA GLU A 402 -12.14 0.06 -31.42
C GLU A 402 -12.99 0.56 -30.24
N GLY A 403 -12.53 1.64 -29.61
CA GLY A 403 -13.20 2.29 -28.49
C GLY A 403 -14.30 3.28 -28.90
N GLY A 404 -14.68 4.15 -27.97
CA GLY A 404 -15.86 5.02 -28.06
C GLY A 404 -17.18 4.27 -27.83
N LYS A 405 -17.12 3.05 -27.27
CA LYS A 405 -18.28 2.20 -27.05
C LYS A 405 -18.04 1.20 -25.92
N ALA A 406 -19.14 0.69 -25.37
CA ALA A 406 -19.11 -0.47 -24.50
C ALA A 406 -18.99 -1.77 -25.31
N LEU A 407 -18.25 -2.73 -24.78
CA LEU A 407 -18.24 -4.11 -25.24
C LEU A 407 -18.73 -5.04 -24.14
N THR A 408 -19.37 -6.13 -24.54
CA THR A 408 -19.77 -7.18 -23.60
C THR A 408 -18.68 -8.23 -23.51
N VAL A 409 -18.11 -8.41 -22.32
CA VAL A 409 -17.14 -9.47 -22.01
C VAL A 409 -17.78 -10.53 -21.12
N ARG A 410 -17.33 -11.77 -21.25
CA ARG A 410 -17.66 -12.82 -20.28
C ARG A 410 -16.62 -12.77 -19.15
N PRO A 411 -17.04 -12.68 -17.88
CA PRO A 411 -16.09 -12.70 -16.77
C PRO A 411 -15.29 -14.01 -16.75
N ASP A 412 -13.98 -13.91 -16.93
CA ASP A 412 -13.06 -15.04 -16.80
C ASP A 412 -12.95 -15.48 -15.34
N ALA A 413 -12.74 -16.76 -15.07
CA ALA A 413 -12.65 -17.25 -13.70
C ALA A 413 -11.35 -16.83 -12.99
N GLY A 414 -10.25 -16.66 -13.73
CA GLY A 414 -8.89 -16.42 -13.25
C GLY A 414 -8.48 -14.95 -13.16
N HIS A 415 -9.12 -14.04 -13.89
CA HIS A 415 -8.76 -12.61 -13.89
C HIS A 415 -9.95 -11.67 -14.11
N VAL A 416 -9.70 -10.38 -13.84
CA VAL A 416 -10.58 -9.28 -14.25
C VAL A 416 -10.29 -8.89 -15.72
N PRO A 417 -11.26 -8.36 -16.49
CA PRO A 417 -10.98 -7.82 -17.82
C PRO A 417 -10.02 -6.63 -17.74
N VAL A 418 -8.98 -6.66 -18.58
CA VAL A 418 -7.95 -5.61 -18.64
C VAL A 418 -7.60 -5.33 -20.09
N PHE A 419 -7.62 -4.06 -20.46
CA PHE A 419 -7.30 -3.60 -21.80
C PHE A 419 -6.18 -2.57 -21.76
N VAL A 420 -5.24 -2.65 -22.70
CA VAL A 420 -4.15 -1.68 -22.85
C VAL A 420 -4.40 -0.83 -24.07
N ARG A 421 -4.40 0.49 -23.89
CA ARG A 421 -4.58 1.44 -24.98
C ARG A 421 -3.39 1.36 -25.95
N SER A 422 -3.67 1.21 -27.24
CA SER A 422 -2.65 1.29 -28.28
C SER A 422 -1.87 2.61 -28.16
N GLY A 423 -0.59 2.57 -28.51
CA GLY A 423 0.35 3.66 -28.35
C GLY A 423 1.10 3.68 -27.03
N HIS A 424 1.02 2.60 -26.24
CA HIS A 424 1.72 2.49 -24.96
C HIS A 424 2.72 1.34 -24.92
N ILE A 425 3.76 1.53 -24.12
CA ILE A 425 4.78 0.53 -23.80
C ILE A 425 4.70 0.24 -22.30
N ILE A 426 4.61 -1.03 -21.93
CA ILE A 426 4.62 -1.50 -20.54
C ILE A 426 5.94 -2.24 -20.30
N VAL A 427 6.65 -1.85 -19.24
CA VAL A 427 7.88 -2.50 -18.80
C VAL A 427 7.59 -3.46 -17.65
N GLN A 428 8.12 -4.68 -17.75
CA GLN A 428 7.80 -5.80 -16.85
C GLN A 428 9.06 -6.57 -16.43
N LYS A 429 8.96 -7.44 -15.42
CA LYS A 429 9.96 -8.45 -15.07
C LYS A 429 9.32 -9.83 -15.06
N LEU A 430 9.57 -10.64 -16.09
CA LEU A 430 8.85 -11.91 -16.28
C LEU A 430 9.35 -13.07 -15.42
N ARG A 431 10.53 -12.97 -14.80
CA ARG A 431 11.10 -14.05 -14.00
C ARG A 431 10.39 -14.13 -12.64
N PRO A 432 9.71 -15.24 -12.32
CA PRO A 432 9.07 -15.40 -11.02
C PRO A 432 10.14 -15.54 -9.93
N ARG A 433 10.03 -14.71 -8.88
CA ARG A 433 10.86 -14.72 -7.68
C ARG A 433 9.96 -14.67 -6.46
N ARG A 434 10.52 -14.89 -5.25
CA ARG A 434 9.76 -14.98 -3.99
C ARG A 434 9.35 -13.66 -3.34
N SER A 435 10.04 -12.57 -3.69
CA SER A 435 9.89 -11.22 -3.13
C SER A 435 10.47 -10.18 -4.09
N THR A 436 10.16 -8.89 -3.94
CA THR A 436 10.72 -7.84 -4.82
C THR A 436 12.24 -7.75 -4.69
N GLY A 437 12.78 -8.01 -3.49
CA GLY A 437 14.23 -8.01 -3.26
C GLY A 437 14.97 -9.05 -4.09
N ALA A 438 14.36 -10.22 -4.30
CA ALA A 438 14.91 -11.27 -5.16
C ALA A 438 14.81 -10.96 -6.66
N MET A 439 14.08 -9.91 -7.06
CA MET A 439 13.92 -9.48 -8.46
C MET A 439 14.88 -8.37 -8.88
N ILE A 440 15.64 -7.78 -7.95
CA ILE A 440 16.44 -6.55 -8.21
C ILE A 440 17.35 -6.74 -9.45
N GLY A 441 18.07 -7.86 -9.53
CA GLY A 441 18.99 -8.17 -10.63
C GLY A 441 18.36 -8.81 -11.87
N ASP A 442 17.04 -8.99 -11.92
CA ASP A 442 16.39 -9.60 -13.09
C ASP A 442 16.24 -8.62 -14.27
N PRO A 443 16.27 -9.12 -15.52
CA PRO A 443 16.12 -8.30 -16.72
C PRO A 443 14.68 -7.79 -16.86
N TYR A 444 14.55 -6.69 -17.58
CA TYR A 444 13.28 -6.11 -17.96
C TYR A 444 12.80 -6.67 -19.31
N THR A 445 11.50 -6.86 -19.44
CA THR A 445 10.80 -7.13 -20.69
C THR A 445 10.01 -5.89 -21.09
N VAL A 446 10.13 -5.48 -22.35
CA VAL A 446 9.41 -4.35 -22.93
C VAL A 446 8.28 -4.87 -23.80
N VAL A 447 7.04 -4.54 -23.46
CA VAL A 447 5.84 -4.96 -24.20
C VAL A 447 5.23 -3.74 -24.89
N ILE A 448 5.09 -3.79 -26.20
CA ILE A 448 4.67 -2.66 -27.05
C ILE A 448 3.25 -2.94 -27.57
N PHE A 449 2.32 -2.03 -27.29
CA PHE A 449 0.93 -2.13 -27.73
C PHE A 449 0.66 -1.14 -28.86
N GLY A 450 0.66 -1.62 -30.11
CA GLY A 450 0.44 -0.79 -31.29
C GLY A 450 1.66 0.04 -31.72
N SER A 451 1.46 0.92 -32.71
CA SER A 451 2.49 1.83 -33.22
C SER A 451 1.86 3.12 -33.76
N PRO A 452 2.49 4.30 -33.56
CA PRO A 452 3.65 4.54 -32.70
C PRO A 452 3.29 4.35 -31.22
N ALA A 453 4.26 4.03 -30.36
CA ALA A 453 4.03 3.79 -28.94
C ALA A 453 5.10 4.39 -28.02
N ARG A 454 4.70 4.79 -26.81
CA ARG A 454 5.60 5.34 -25.79
C ARG A 454 5.37 4.72 -24.42
N GLY A 455 6.41 4.67 -23.61
CA GLY A 455 6.32 4.28 -22.20
C GLY A 455 7.51 4.78 -21.42
N ARG A 456 7.48 4.58 -20.11
CA ARG A 456 8.52 5.08 -19.21
C ARG A 456 8.91 4.01 -18.22
N VAL A 457 10.14 4.09 -17.74
CA VAL A 457 10.64 3.22 -16.68
C VAL A 457 11.44 4.04 -15.67
N TYR A 458 11.10 3.88 -14.39
CA TYR A 458 11.88 4.38 -13.27
C TYR A 458 12.53 3.22 -12.51
N VAL A 459 13.82 3.34 -12.22
CA VAL A 459 14.57 2.34 -11.44
C VAL A 459 15.54 3.06 -10.50
N ASP A 460 15.56 2.67 -9.24
CA ASP A 460 16.61 3.01 -8.28
C ASP A 460 16.95 1.74 -7.47
N ASP A 461 17.64 1.87 -6.34
CA ASP A 461 17.98 0.72 -5.49
C ASP A 461 16.78 0.10 -4.72
N GLY A 462 15.57 0.66 -4.89
CA GLY A 462 14.33 0.19 -4.29
C GLY A 462 14.20 0.45 -2.79
N LYS A 463 15.20 1.02 -2.11
CA LYS A 463 15.21 1.13 -0.64
C LYS A 463 15.68 2.46 -0.07
N SER A 464 16.72 3.09 -0.61
CA SER A 464 17.41 4.21 0.02
C SER A 464 16.91 5.56 -0.46
N HIS A 465 17.53 6.63 0.05
CA HIS A 465 17.33 7.99 -0.43
C HIS A 465 18.36 8.42 -1.50
N GLU A 466 19.21 7.51 -1.99
CA GLU A 466 20.26 7.84 -2.98
C GLU A 466 19.69 8.41 -4.29
N PHE A 467 18.42 8.15 -4.60
CA PHE A 467 17.72 8.78 -5.73
C PHE A 467 17.72 10.32 -5.62
N ALA A 468 17.71 10.89 -4.41
CA ALA A 468 17.77 12.33 -4.19
C ALA A 468 19.11 12.94 -4.63
N SER A 469 20.17 12.14 -4.65
CA SER A 469 21.50 12.49 -5.16
C SER A 469 21.68 12.13 -6.64
N GLY A 470 20.61 11.70 -7.33
CA GLY A 470 20.64 11.32 -8.75
C GLY A 470 20.90 9.83 -9.03
N ALA A 471 20.94 8.96 -8.01
CA ALA A 471 21.16 7.52 -8.20
C ALA A 471 19.89 6.79 -8.64
N PHE A 472 19.40 7.12 -9.85
CA PHE A 472 18.26 6.47 -10.48
C PHE A 472 18.36 6.50 -12.01
N VAL A 473 17.55 5.67 -12.65
CA VAL A 473 17.26 5.68 -14.08
C VAL A 473 15.81 6.11 -14.25
N TYR A 474 15.58 7.07 -15.15
CA TYR A 474 14.24 7.45 -15.60
C TYR A 474 14.30 7.71 -17.10
N ASP A 475 13.82 6.74 -17.86
CA ASP A 475 13.95 6.75 -19.32
C ASP A 475 12.59 6.63 -19.99
N GLU A 476 12.43 7.33 -21.11
CA GLU A 476 11.33 7.16 -22.07
C GLU A 476 11.73 6.12 -23.12
N LEU A 477 10.84 5.16 -23.35
CA LEU A 477 10.89 4.23 -24.46
C LEU A 477 9.95 4.76 -25.55
N ALA A 478 10.43 4.87 -26.78
CA ALA A 478 9.64 5.31 -27.93
C ALA A 478 9.80 4.35 -29.11
N PHE A 479 8.68 3.84 -29.61
CA PHE A 479 8.60 2.95 -30.77
C PHE A 479 7.89 3.64 -31.93
N ASP A 480 8.52 3.69 -33.09
CA ASP A 480 7.96 4.34 -34.30
C ASP A 480 7.35 3.36 -35.32
N GLY A 481 7.30 2.07 -35.00
CA GLY A 481 6.87 1.00 -35.91
C GLY A 481 8.03 0.20 -36.50
N SER A 482 9.25 0.73 -36.44
CA SER A 482 10.46 0.10 -36.98
C SER A 482 11.63 0.10 -36.00
N SER A 483 11.72 1.12 -35.15
CA SER A 483 12.81 1.30 -34.19
C SER A 483 12.26 1.58 -32.79
N LEU A 484 12.85 0.90 -31.79
CA LEU A 484 12.65 1.20 -30.38
C LEU A 484 13.85 2.02 -29.88
N ARG A 485 13.59 3.20 -29.34
CA ARG A 485 14.61 4.10 -28.81
C ARG A 485 14.42 4.30 -27.32
N LEU A 486 15.53 4.40 -26.60
CA LEU A 486 15.57 4.74 -25.18
C LEU A 486 16.17 6.14 -25.06
N GLN A 487 15.50 7.04 -24.36
CA GLN A 487 15.96 8.40 -24.13
C GLN A 487 15.83 8.73 -22.65
N ARG A 488 16.79 9.47 -22.08
CA ARG A 488 16.63 9.94 -20.71
C ARG A 488 15.45 10.91 -20.68
N ALA A 489 14.46 10.60 -19.86
CA ALA A 489 13.33 11.51 -19.65
C ALA A 489 13.75 12.57 -18.62
N GLU A 490 13.43 13.85 -18.87
CA GLU A 490 13.69 14.93 -17.91
C GLU A 490 12.37 15.37 -17.25
N PHE A 491 12.44 15.63 -15.95
CA PHE A 491 11.35 16.30 -15.24
C PHE A 491 11.57 17.81 -15.35
N ALA A 492 10.75 18.50 -16.15
CA ALA A 492 10.70 19.95 -16.13
C ALA A 492 9.99 20.40 -14.83
N ALA A 493 10.69 21.07 -13.92
CA ALA A 493 10.07 21.63 -12.73
C ALA A 493 9.04 22.69 -13.13
N GLY A 494 7.75 22.40 -12.88
CA GLY A 494 6.65 23.36 -13.09
C GLY A 494 6.17 23.54 -14.54
N GLY A 495 6.59 22.70 -15.49
CA GLY A 495 6.12 22.70 -16.88
C GLY A 495 5.84 21.28 -17.40
N PRO A 496 5.24 21.11 -18.60
CA PRO A 496 5.19 19.80 -19.24
C PRO A 496 6.61 19.25 -19.46
N LEU A 497 6.75 17.92 -19.37
CA LEU A 497 8.02 17.19 -19.53
C LEU A 497 8.83 17.69 -20.74
N GLN A 498 10.14 17.87 -20.57
CA GLN A 498 11.07 18.04 -21.68
C GLN A 498 11.93 16.76 -21.80
N VAL A 499 12.29 16.38 -23.02
CA VAL A 499 13.00 15.12 -23.32
C VAL A 499 14.48 15.43 -23.50
N GLY A 500 15.35 14.72 -22.77
CA GLY A 500 16.81 14.81 -22.92
C GLY A 500 17.32 14.02 -24.14
N ALA A 501 18.60 14.19 -24.51
CA ALA A 501 19.15 13.59 -25.72
C ALA A 501 19.10 12.03 -25.72
N PRO A 502 18.79 11.38 -26.87
CA PRO A 502 18.68 9.93 -26.98
C PRO A 502 19.99 9.18 -26.70
N ARG A 503 19.89 7.97 -26.13
CA ARG A 503 20.98 6.99 -26.05
C ARG A 503 20.61 5.74 -26.87
N SER A 504 21.48 5.32 -27.79
CA SER A 504 21.25 4.10 -28.56
C SER A 504 21.47 2.86 -27.70
N VAL A 505 20.52 1.93 -27.71
CA VAL A 505 20.67 0.59 -27.13
C VAL A 505 20.80 -0.41 -28.30
N PRO A 506 21.87 -1.20 -28.40
CA PRO A 506 22.01 -2.18 -29.46
C PRO A 506 20.99 -3.32 -29.30
N ALA A 507 20.30 -3.65 -30.39
CA ALA A 507 19.41 -4.80 -30.45
C ALA A 507 20.21 -6.11 -30.41
N VAL A 508 19.78 -7.07 -29.58
CA VAL A 508 20.27 -8.45 -29.64
C VAL A 508 19.37 -9.22 -30.63
N PRO A 509 19.91 -9.80 -31.72
CA PRO A 509 19.11 -10.56 -32.69
C PRO A 509 18.48 -11.81 -32.05
N GLY A 510 17.28 -12.14 -32.50
CA GLY A 510 16.34 -13.03 -31.83
C GLY A 510 16.80 -14.48 -31.66
N ALA A 511 16.41 -15.07 -30.53
CA ALA A 511 16.12 -16.49 -30.45
C ALA A 511 14.67 -16.67 -30.93
N GLY A 512 14.51 -17.40 -32.05
CA GLY A 512 13.21 -17.76 -32.60
C GLY A 512 12.40 -18.62 -31.62
N LEU A 513 11.07 -18.49 -31.78
CA LEU A 513 9.95 -19.09 -31.06
C LEU A 513 10.17 -20.50 -30.49
#